data_AF-A0A6B3G6Y6-F1
#
_entry.id   AF-A0A6B3G6Y6-F1
#
_cell.length_a   1.000
_cell.length_b   1.000
_cell.length_c   1.000
_cell.angle_alpha   90.00
_cell.angle_beta   90.00
_cell.angle_gamma   90.00
#
_symmetry.space_group_name_H-M   'P 1'
#
loop_
_entity.id
_entity.type
_entity.pdbx_description
1 polymer ?
#
loop_
_entity_poly.entity_id
_entity_poly.type
_entity_poly.pdbx_seq_one_letter_code
_entity_poly.pdbx_strand_id
1 'polypeptide(L)' 'LQQTLAGTGTMLAVSLSEDEAERRVRPYRDRVSIAAVNSPTAITLAGDEAALTLLAEELRAEQQFAKF' A
#
# COMPACT_ATOMS: atom_id res chain seq x y z
N LEU A 1 2.03 -21.23 -14.82
CA LEU A 1 0.99 -20.91 -13.82
C LEU A 1 0.81 -19.39 -13.81
N GLN A 2 0.00 -18.84 -14.73
CA GLN A 2 -0.33 -17.41 -14.74
C GLN A 2 -1.61 -17.26 -13.92
N GLN A 3 -1.46 -17.06 -12.61
CA GLN A 3 -2.62 -16.76 -11.76
C GLN A 3 -3.12 -15.36 -12.12
N THR A 4 -4.32 -15.37 -12.67
CA THR A 4 -5.16 -14.23 -13.03
C THR A 4 -5.38 -13.33 -11.81
N LEU A 5 -4.61 -12.26 -11.67
CA LEU A 5 -4.95 -11.09 -10.85
C LEU A 5 -5.27 -9.88 -11.75
N ALA A 6 -5.88 -10.14 -12.90
CA ALA A 6 -6.53 -9.08 -13.66
C ALA A 6 -7.84 -8.72 -12.95
N GLY A 7 -7.84 -7.67 -12.14
CA GLY A 7 -9.03 -6.80 -12.04
C GLY A 7 -9.73 -6.55 -10.70
N THR A 8 -9.11 -6.74 -9.52
CA THR A 8 -9.77 -6.36 -8.25
C THR A 8 -8.93 -5.57 -7.25
N GLY A 9 -7.64 -5.33 -7.52
CA GLY A 9 -6.79 -4.50 -6.67
C GLY A 9 -6.44 -3.17 -7.32
N THR A 10 -6.32 -2.12 -6.51
CA THR A 10 -5.70 -0.84 -6.91
C THR A 10 -4.29 -0.73 -6.34
N MET A 11 -3.58 0.34 -6.68
CA MET A 11 -2.26 0.65 -6.14
C MET A 11 -2.30 1.96 -5.36
N LEU A 12 -1.38 2.10 -4.41
CA LEU A 12 -1.17 3.31 -3.64
C LEU A 12 0.32 3.58 -3.50
N ALA A 13 0.78 4.68 -4.07
CA ALA A 13 2.12 5.20 -3.84
C ALA A 13 2.17 5.96 -2.51
N VAL A 14 3.12 5.61 -1.64
CA VAL A 14 3.27 6.19 -0.31
C VAL A 14 4.71 6.60 -0.02
N SER A 15 4.89 7.67 0.76
CA SER A 15 6.21 8.09 1.25
C SER A 15 6.52 7.46 2.61
N LEU A 16 6.83 6.17 2.59
CA LEU A 16 7.19 5.36 3.76
C LEU A 16 8.54 4.68 3.54
N SER A 17 9.21 4.30 4.63
CA SER A 17 10.26 3.28 4.56
C SER A 17 9.64 1.89 4.41
N GLU A 18 10.42 0.91 3.95
CA GLU A 18 9.97 -0.49 3.84
C GLU A 18 9.50 -1.03 5.20
N ASP A 19 10.31 -0.87 6.25
CA ASP A 19 9.93 -1.27 7.61
C ASP A 19 8.63 -0.62 8.07
N GLU A 20 8.42 0.66 7.76
CA GLU A 20 7.18 1.33 8.14
C GLU A 20 5.98 0.83 7.33
N ALA A 21 6.15 0.66 6.02
CA ALA A 21 5.13 0.07 5.17
C ALA A 21 4.73 -1.33 5.65
N GLU A 22 5.70 -2.18 6.02
CA GLU A 22 5.40 -3.49 6.61
C GLU A 22 4.56 -3.34 7.89
N ARG A 23 4.95 -2.44 8.80
CA ARG A 23 4.21 -2.22 10.05
C ARG A 23 2.77 -1.81 9.81
N ARG A 24 2.54 -0.93 8.83
CA ARG A 24 1.24 -0.40 8.43
C ARG A 24 0.37 -1.41 7.69
N VAL A 25 0.99 -2.31 6.91
CA VAL A 25 0.30 -3.33 6.13
C VAL A 25 -0.09 -4.53 6.99
N ARG A 26 0.61 -4.85 8.08
CA ARG A 26 0.32 -6.01 8.96
C ARG A 26 -1.16 -6.18 9.39
N PRO A 27 -1.90 -5.12 9.77
CA PRO A 27 -3.33 -5.20 10.07
C PRO A 27 -4.18 -5.62 8.86
N TYR A 28 -3.70 -5.35 7.64
CA TYR A 28 -4.36 -5.58 6.36
C TYR A 28 -3.71 -6.70 5.53
N ARG A 29 -2.82 -7.53 6.10
CA ARG A 29 -1.95 -8.49 5.38
C ARG A 29 -2.66 -9.46 4.43
N ASP A 30 -3.95 -9.72 4.64
CA ASP A 30 -4.78 -10.59 3.80
C ASP A 30 -5.41 -9.84 2.60
N ARG A 31 -5.26 -8.51 2.55
CA ARG A 31 -5.93 -7.58 1.64
C ARG A 31 -4.98 -6.61 0.94
N VAL A 32 -3.85 -6.26 1.57
CA VAL A 32 -2.85 -5.32 1.08
C VAL A 32 -1.47 -5.93 1.23
N SER A 33 -0.62 -5.72 0.23
CA SER A 33 0.79 -6.12 0.24
C SER A 33 1.67 -4.99 -0.28
N ILE A 34 2.96 -5.01 0.07
CA ILE A 34 3.98 -4.20 -0.61
C ILE A 34 4.18 -4.77 -2.02
N ALA A 35 3.89 -3.98 -3.04
CA ALA A 35 4.05 -4.35 -4.44
C ALA A 35 5.45 -4.00 -4.96
N ALA A 36 6.01 -2.88 -4.50
CA ALA A 36 7.36 -2.46 -4.87
C ALA A 36 7.99 -1.54 -3.83
N VAL A 37 9.30 -1.69 -3.63
CA VAL A 37 10.18 -0.74 -2.94
C VAL A 37 10.87 0.09 -4.01
N ASN A 38 10.36 1.30 -4.28
CA ASN A 38 10.90 2.17 -5.34
C ASN A 38 12.15 2.93 -4.88
N SER A 39 12.21 3.24 -3.58
CA SER A 39 13.37 3.83 -2.91
C SER A 39 13.29 3.59 -1.40
N PRO A 40 14.31 3.95 -0.60
CA PRO A 40 14.28 3.83 0.86
C PRO A 40 13.11 4.56 1.56
N THR A 41 12.45 5.49 0.87
CA THR A 41 11.32 6.27 1.40
C THR A 41 10.13 6.34 0.43
N ALA A 42 10.05 5.44 -0.56
CA ALA A 42 8.98 5.42 -1.54
C ALA A 42 8.54 3.99 -1.85
N ILE A 43 7.32 3.64 -1.44
CA ILE A 43 6.77 2.30 -1.53
C ILE A 43 5.48 2.32 -2.36
N THR A 44 5.26 1.30 -3.17
CA THR A 44 3.97 1.03 -3.81
C THR A 44 3.28 -0.09 -3.06
N LEU A 45 2.08 0.16 -2.57
CA LEU A 45 1.19 -0.84 -2.01
C LEU A 45 0.19 -1.27 -3.08
N ALA A 46 -0.22 -2.54 -3.06
CA ALA A 46 -1.28 -3.04 -3.92
C ALA A 46 -2.24 -3.91 -3.11
N GLY A 47 -3.51 -3.88 -3.49
CA GLY A 47 -4.52 -4.66 -2.81
C GLY A 47 -5.93 -4.10 -2.94
N ASP A 48 -6.78 -4.53 -2.02
CA ASP A 48 -8.15 -4.09 -1.88
C ASP A 48 -8.28 -2.56 -1.74
N GLU A 49 -9.13 -1.95 -2.56
CA GLU A 49 -9.31 -0.50 -2.64
C GLU A 49 -9.81 0.11 -1.33
N ALA A 50 -10.72 -0.55 -0.61
CA ALA A 50 -11.24 -0.04 0.66
C ALA A 50 -10.16 -0.05 1.75
N ALA A 51 -9.33 -1.09 1.80
CA ALA A 51 -8.19 -1.13 2.72
C ALA A 51 -7.13 -0.08 2.38
N LEU A 52 -6.80 0.10 1.10
CA LEU A 52 -5.87 1.13 0.65
C LEU A 52 -6.41 2.55 0.89
N THR A 53 -7.73 2.75 0.81
CA THR A 53 -8.37 4.04 1.13
C THR A 53 -8.24 4.40 2.59
N LEU A 54 -8.54 3.47 3.51
CA LEU A 54 -8.35 3.69 4.94
C LEU A 54 -6.89 4.03 5.26
N LEU A 55 -5.94 3.26 4.69
CA LEU A 55 -4.53 3.52 4.91
C LEU A 55 -4.09 4.87 4.33
N ALA A 56 -4.60 5.26 3.15
CA ALA A 56 -4.31 6.56 2.56
C ALA A 56 -4.85 7.71 3.41
N GLU A 57 -6.02 7.56 4.05
CA GLU A 57 -6.59 8.54 4.98
C GLU A 57 -5.74 8.68 6.24
N GLU A 58 -5.32 7.57 6.85
CA GLU A 58 -4.40 7.54 8.00
C GLU A 58 -3.09 8.27 7.69
N LEU A 59 -2.46 7.93 6.56
CA LEU A 59 -1.19 8.54 6.13
C LEU A 59 -1.35 10.05 5.86
N ARG A 60 -2.43 10.46 5.18
CA ARG A 60 -2.68 11.88 4.92
C ARG A 60 -2.97 12.67 6.19
N ALA A 61 -3.67 12.08 7.16
CA ALA A 61 -3.88 12.70 8.47
C ALA A 61 -2.55 12.96 9.21
N GLU A 62 -1.55 12.11 8.96
CA GLU A 62 -0.18 12.26 9.45
C GLU A 62 0.70 13.13 8.54
N GLN A 63 0.12 13.79 7.53
CA GLN A 63 0.82 14.61 6.52
C GLN A 63 1.84 13.82 5.68
N GLN A 64 1.67 12.50 5.57
CA GLN A 64 2.45 11.67 4.67
C GLN A 64 1.80 11.61 3.29
N PHE A 65 2.65 11.54 2.26
CA PHE A 65 2.19 11.38 0.89
C PHE A 65 1.54 10.00 0.72
N ALA A 66 0.32 10.00 0.19
CA ALA A 66 -0.40 8.82 -0.26
C ALA A 66 -1.23 9.18 -1.49
N LYS A 67 -1.01 8.48 -2.61
CA LYS A 67 -1.69 8.75 -3.88
C LYS A 67 -1.99 7.44 -4.63
N PHE A 68 -3.22 7.28 -5.07
CA PHE A 68 -3.65 6.19 -5.95
C PHE A 68 -3.11 6.38 -7.37
#